data_AF-A0A7J4MHD1-F1
#
_entry.id   AF-A0A7J4MHD1-F1
#
_cell.length_a   1.000
_cell.length_b   1.000
_cell.length_c   1.000
_cell.angle_alpha   90.00
_cell.angle_beta   90.00
_cell.angle_gamma   90.00
#
_symmetry.space_group_name_H-M   'P 1'
#
loop_
_entity.id
_entity.type
_entity.pdbx_description
1 polymer ?
#
loop_
_entity_poly.entity_id
_entity_poly.type
_entity_poly.pdbx_seq_one_letter_code
_entity_poly.pdbx_strand_id
1 'polypeptide(L)' 'MIIAPSVLTADLADLGNACSEAVEAGLDWLHLDVMDGNFVPNLTFGPPVIAKLRKALGDAPTFDAHLMIENAEES' A
#
# COMPACT_ATOMS: atom_id res chain seq x y z
N MET A 1 1.26 -19.66 6.38
CA MET A 1 1.49 -19.09 5.05
C MET A 1 0.87 -17.71 5.06
N ILE A 2 1.62 -16.66 4.72
CA ILE A 2 1.12 -15.28 4.65
C ILE A 2 0.91 -14.96 3.17
N ILE A 3 -0.23 -14.37 2.83
CA ILE A 3 -0.54 -13.87 1.49
C ILE A 3 -0.73 -12.35 1.64
N ALA A 4 0.11 -11.58 0.96
CA ALA A 4 0.04 -10.12 0.95
C ALA A 4 -0.18 -9.66 -0.49
N PRO A 5 -1.43 -9.45 -0.95
CA PRO A 5 -1.67 -8.87 -2.28
C PRO A 5 -0.97 -7.52 -2.42
N SER A 6 -0.27 -7.32 -3.54
CA SER A 6 0.21 -6.00 -3.93
C SER A 6 -0.98 -5.15 -4.36
N VAL A 7 -1.12 -3.98 -3.73
CA VAL A 7 -2.17 -3.03 -4.09
C VAL A 7 -1.88 -2.33 -5.41
N LEU A 8 -0.67 -2.47 -5.97
CA LEU A 8 -0.28 -1.88 -7.25
C LEU A 8 -1.13 -2.39 -8.42
N THR A 9 -1.68 -3.61 -8.31
CA THR A 9 -2.56 -4.19 -9.33
C THR A 9 -4.04 -3.83 -9.15
N ALA A 10 -4.39 -3.09 -8.09
CA ALA A 10 -5.75 -2.64 -7.84
C ALA A 10 -6.10 -1.39 -8.66
N ASP A 11 -7.39 -1.05 -8.73
CA ASP A 11 -7.81 0.25 -9.23
C ASP A 11 -7.42 1.34 -8.23
N LEU A 12 -6.36 2.08 -8.53
CA LEU A 12 -5.85 3.14 -7.66
C LEU A 12 -6.85 4.29 -7.48
N ALA A 13 -7.83 4.46 -8.38
CA ALA A 13 -8.89 5.45 -8.22
C ALA A 13 -9.88 5.08 -7.10
N ASP A 14 -10.00 3.79 -6.77
CA ASP A 14 -10.87 3.26 -5.72
C ASP A 14 -10.11 2.38 -4.71
N LEU A 15 -8.86 2.74 -4.44
CA LEU A 15 -7.91 1.94 -3.66
C LEU A 15 -8.43 1.59 -2.26
N GLY A 16 -9.21 2.47 -1.63
CA GLY A 16 -9.77 2.24 -0.31
C GLY A 16 -10.74 1.06 -0.29
N ASN A 17 -11.64 0.99 -1.27
CA ASN A 17 -12.61 -0.10 -1.37
C ASN A 17 -11.91 -1.40 -1.75
N ALA A 18 -10.98 -1.38 -2.71
CA ALA A 18 -10.21 -2.56 -3.09
C ALA A 18 -9.46 -3.18 -1.90
N CYS A 19 -8.86 -2.35 -1.04
CA CYS A 19 -8.22 -2.82 0.18
C CYS A 19 -9.23 -3.32 1.23
N SER A 20 -10.41 -2.70 1.36
CA SER A 20 -11.46 -3.16 2.28
C SER A 20 -11.95 -4.56 1.88
N GLU A 21 -12.21 -4.77 0.59
CA GLU A 21 -12.62 -6.06 0.04
C GLU A 21 -11.57 -7.15 0.30
N ALA A 22 -10.28 -6.82 0.12
CA ALA A 22 -9.19 -7.75 0.43
C ALA A 22 -9.18 -8.16 1.91
N VAL A 23 -9.32 -7.19 2.82
CA VAL A 23 -9.37 -7.44 4.27
C VAL A 23 -10.61 -8.25 4.65
N GLU A 24 -11.78 -7.94 4.09
CA GLU A 24 -13.03 -8.68 4.30
C GLU A 24 -12.95 -10.12 3.78
N ALA A 25 -12.15 -10.37 2.74
CA ALA A 25 -11.86 -11.70 2.21
C ALA A 25 -10.85 -12.49 3.08
N GLY A 26 -10.37 -11.92 4.19
CA GLY A 26 -9.43 -12.55 5.12
C GLY A 26 -7.96 -12.39 4.75
N LEU A 27 -7.62 -11.40 3.91
CA LEU A 27 -6.23 -11.03 3.62
C LEU A 27 -5.77 -10.00 4.65
N ASP A 28 -5.11 -10.48 5.69
CA ASP A 28 -4.70 -9.65 6.83
C ASP A 28 -3.48 -8.74 6.53
N TRP A 29 -2.83 -8.94 5.38
CA TRP A 29 -1.62 -8.20 4.97
C TRP A 29 -1.85 -7.52 3.63
N LEU A 30 -1.49 -6.25 3.52
CA LEU A 30 -1.54 -5.49 2.27
C LEU A 30 -0.12 -5.05 1.92
N HIS A 31 0.36 -5.42 0.74
CA HIS A 31 1.67 -5.03 0.24
C HIS A 31 1.55 -3.70 -0.53
N LEU A 32 2.28 -2.69 -0.06
CA LEU A 32 2.19 -1.31 -0.52
C LEU A 32 3.49 -0.92 -1.21
N ASP A 33 3.47 -0.90 -2.54
CA ASP A 33 4.61 -0.51 -3.36
C ASP A 33 4.73 1.03 -3.47
N VAL A 34 5.70 1.60 -2.77
CA VAL A 34 6.00 3.05 -2.78
C VAL A 34 7.16 3.29 -3.73
N MET A 35 6.92 3.97 -4.84
CA MET A 35 7.89 4.24 -5.89
C MET A 35 7.99 5.75 -6.15
N ASP A 36 9.20 6.29 -6.32
CA ASP A 36 9.45 7.74 -6.42
C ASP A 36 9.81 8.23 -7.84
N GLY A 37 9.97 7.34 -8.82
CA GLY A 37 10.44 7.71 -10.16
C GLY A 37 11.96 7.88 -10.30
N ASN A 38 12.73 7.82 -9.20
CA ASN A 38 14.20 7.92 -9.21
C ASN A 38 14.85 6.56 -8.97
N PHE A 39 14.48 5.87 -7.88
CA PHE A 39 15.01 4.54 -7.57
C PHE A 39 14.49 3.49 -8.57
N VAL A 40 13.24 3.65 -9.00
CA VAL A 40 12.62 2.93 -10.12
C VAL A 40 11.91 3.92 -11.05
N PRO A 41 11.75 3.64 -12.35
CA PRO A 41 11.18 4.62 -13.30
C PRO A 41 9.69 4.92 -13.10
N ASN A 42 8.97 4.08 -12.35
CA ASN A 42 7.55 4.24 -12.10
C ASN A 42 7.32 5.11 -10.85
N LEU A 43 6.20 5.83 -10.83
CA LEU A 43 5.73 6.61 -9.70
C LEU A 43 4.38 6.05 -9.26
N THR A 44 4.22 5.74 -7.97
CA THR A 44 2.98 5.20 -7.41
C THR A 44 2.31 6.22 -6.48
N PHE A 45 2.43 6.03 -5.18
CA PHE A 45 1.90 6.86 -4.12
C PHE A 45 2.87 6.88 -2.94
N GLY A 46 2.72 7.85 -2.05
CA GLY A 46 3.58 8.02 -0.88
C GLY A 46 2.85 7.94 0.46
N PRO A 47 3.53 8.36 1.55
CA PRO A 47 2.99 8.35 2.91
C PRO A 47 1.60 8.98 3.09
N PRO A 48 1.21 10.07 2.39
CA PRO A 48 -0.13 10.64 2.52
C PRO A 48 -1.26 9.70 2.11
N VAL A 49 -1.03 8.79 1.15
CA VAL A 49 -2.02 7.78 0.74
C VAL A 49 -2.09 6.66 1.75
N ILE A 50 -0.93 6.17 2.22
CA ILE A 50 -0.86 5.13 3.26
C ILE A 50 -1.57 5.57 4.53
N ALA A 51 -1.39 6.82 4.96
CA ALA A 51 -2.08 7.38 6.13
C ALA A 51 -3.61 7.39 5.95
N LYS A 52 -4.10 7.72 4.75
CA LYS A 52 -5.54 7.68 4.43
C LYS A 52 -6.08 6.25 4.42
N LEU A 53 -5.33 5.29 3.86
CA LEU A 53 -5.69 3.87 3.89
C LEU A 53 -5.74 3.36 5.34
N ARG A 54 -4.76 3.69 6.18
CA ARG A 54 -4.77 3.32 7.60
C ARG A 54 -6.02 3.85 8.31
N LYS A 55 -6.39 5.11 8.07
CA LYS A 55 -7.60 5.70 8.63
C LYS A 55 -8.88 4.98 8.15
N ALA A 56 -8.92 4.56 6.89
CA ALA A 56 -10.08 3.89 6.31
C ALA A 56 -10.24 2.44 6.81
N LEU A 57 -9.13 1.70 6.93
CA LEU A 57 -9.14 0.26 7.23
C LEU A 57 -8.95 -0.06 8.73
N GLY A 58 -8.58 0.92 9.55
CA GLY A 58 -8.27 0.73 10.97
C GLY A 58 -6.94 0.00 11.19
N ASP A 59 -6.68 -0.44 12.42
CA ASP A 59 -5.39 -1.01 12.84
C ASP A 59 -5.26 -2.52 12.63
N ALA A 60 -6.34 -3.19 12.21
CA ALA A 60 -6.37 -4.64 12.03
C ALA A 60 -5.43 -5.15 10.92
N PRO A 61 -5.45 -4.61 9.68
CA PRO A 61 -4.55 -5.11 8.63
C PRO A 61 -3.11 -4.66 8.84
N THR A 62 -2.18 -5.57 8.60
CA THR A 62 -0.75 -5.27 8.52
C THR A 62 -0.45 -4.61 7.19
N PHE A 63 0.26 -3.47 7.22
CA PHE A 63 0.74 -2.80 6.01
C PHE A 63 2.22 -3.13 5.85
N ASP A 64 2.53 -3.83 4.77
CA ASP A 64 3.89 -4.14 4.35
C ASP A 64 4.32 -3.09 3.32
N ALA A 65 5.03 -2.06 3.79
CA ALA A 65 5.46 -0.95 2.92
C ALA A 65 6.80 -1.30 2.26
N HIS A 66 6.75 -1.51 0.95
CA HIS A 66 7.92 -1.76 0.13
C HIS A 66 8.41 -0.44 -0.47
N LEU A 67 9.46 0.11 0.13
CA LEU A 67 10.03 1.40 -0.24
C LEU A 67 11.03 1.22 -1.38
N MET A 68 10.61 1.59 -2.59
CA MET A 68 11.43 1.70 -3.78
C MET A 68 11.68 3.19 -4.08
N ILE A 69 12.33 3.85 -3.13
CA ILE A 69 12.58 5.29 -3.14
C ILE A 69 14.02 5.61 -2.73
N GLU A 70 14.57 6.71 -3.24
CA GLU A 70 15.82 7.27 -2.71
C GLU A 70 15.57 8.01 -1.38
N ASN A 71 16.58 8.06 -0.49
CA ASN A 71 16.52 8.75 0.82
C ASN A 71 15.31 8.36 1.68
N ALA A 72 15.02 7.05 1.78
CA ALA A 72 13.86 6.52 2.49
C ALA A 72 13.77 6.93 3.97
N GLU A 73 14.89 7.30 4.59
CA GLU A 73 14.96 7.82 5.95
C GLU A 73 14.31 9.20 6.15
N GLU A 74 14.02 9.94 5.08
CA GLU A 74 13.41 11.27 5.11
C GLU A 74 11.88 11.27 4.86
N SER A 75 11.29 10.11 4.55
CA SER A 75 9.91 9.97 4.05
C SER A 75 8.84 9.76 5.11
#